data_AF-A0A7C1RM33-F1
#
_entry.id   AF-A0A7C1RM33-F1
#
_cell.length_a   1.000
_cell.length_b   1.000
_cell.length_c   1.000
_cell.angle_alpha   90.00
_cell.angle_beta   90.00
_cell.angle_gamma   90.00
#
_symmetry.space_group_name_H-M   'P 1'
#
loop_
_entity.id
_entity.type
_entity.pdbx_description
1 polymer ?
#
loop_
_entity_poly.entity_id
_entity_poly.type
_entity_poly.pdbx_seq_one_letter_code
_entity_poly.pdbx_strand_id
1 'polypeptide(L)'
;MRDYRNVPKLNWQNDKSTLARIKAQVIREEPLILLMPDDFKLSIDAEDCGCRPDSGMLLECQPQAVMAALARDNDIPDLNEIGDTIKMAGLKVDVDNEGKRLIIHD
;
A
#
# COMPACT_ATOMS: atom_id res chain seq x y z
N MET A 1 -17.61 3.32 -3.72
CA MET A 1 -16.64 2.75 -2.77
C MET A 1 -16.58 1.23 -2.99
N ARG A 2 -15.40 0.67 -3.28
CA ARG A 2 -15.21 -0.77 -3.52
C ARG A 2 -15.54 -1.58 -2.25
N ASP A 3 -16.05 -2.80 -2.42
CA ASP A 3 -16.28 -3.70 -1.30
C ASP A 3 -15.02 -4.50 -0.98
N TYR A 4 -14.35 -4.12 0.11
CA TYR A 4 -13.09 -4.74 0.54
C TYR A 4 -13.28 -5.92 1.51
N ARG A 5 -14.53 -6.37 1.77
CA ARG A 5 -14.80 -7.40 2.79
C ARG A 5 -14.17 -8.76 2.49
N ASN A 6 -14.03 -9.11 1.21
CA ASN A 6 -13.50 -10.40 0.77
C ASN A 6 -12.03 -10.35 0.33
N VAL A 7 -11.38 -9.19 0.46
CA VAL A 7 -9.96 -9.04 0.08
C VAL A 7 -9.08 -9.63 1.20
N PRO A 8 -8.10 -10.49 0.87
CA PRO A 8 -7.13 -10.99 1.83
C PRO A 8 -6.46 -9.87 2.63
N LYS A 9 -6.27 -10.11 3.92
CA LYS A 9 -5.61 -9.18 4.84
C LYS A 9 -4.28 -9.75 5.29
N LEU A 10 -3.27 -8.89 5.35
CA LEU A 10 -1.94 -9.22 5.82
C LEU A 10 -1.46 -8.12 6.76
N ASN A 11 -1.03 -8.52 7.96
CA ASN A 11 -0.39 -7.59 8.89
C ASN A 11 1.00 -7.28 8.38
N TRP A 12 1.33 -5.99 8.26
CA TRP A 12 2.68 -5.57 7.94
C TRP A 12 3.65 -5.95 9.06
N GLN A 13 4.79 -6.49 8.68
CA GLN A 13 5.94 -6.73 9.53
C GLN A 13 7.19 -6.41 8.71
N ASN A 14 8.16 -5.72 9.32
CA ASN A 14 9.41 -5.35 8.66
C ASN A 14 10.38 -6.55 8.63
N ASP A 15 10.01 -7.59 7.91
CA ASP A 15 10.79 -8.81 7.76
C ASP A 15 10.72 -9.36 6.32
N LYS A 16 11.71 -10.19 5.98
CA LYS A 16 11.87 -10.74 4.62
C LYS A 16 10.71 -11.65 4.19
N SER A 17 10.08 -12.37 5.12
CA SER A 17 9.00 -13.29 4.81
C SER A 17 7.71 -12.54 4.44
N THR A 18 7.42 -11.46 5.15
CA THR A 18 6.30 -10.57 4.88
C THR A 18 6.47 -9.89 3.52
N LEU A 19 7.66 -9.32 3.25
CA LEU A 19 7.99 -8.75 1.94
C LEU A 19 7.79 -9.74 0.79
N ALA A 20 8.31 -10.97 0.94
CA ALA A 20 8.19 -12.01 -0.08
C ALA A 20 6.72 -12.40 -0.34
N ARG A 21 5.91 -12.49 0.72
CA ARG A 21 4.49 -12.81 0.61
C ARG A 21 3.70 -11.71 -0.10
N ILE A 22 3.99 -10.43 0.20
CA ILE A 22 3.35 -9.29 -0.47
C ILE A 22 3.67 -9.33 -1.97
N LYS A 23 4.96 -9.43 -2.32
CA LYS A 23 5.39 -9.51 -3.73
C LYS A 23 4.74 -10.68 -4.44
N ALA A 24 4.66 -11.85 -3.81
CA ALA A 24 4.04 -13.03 -4.41
C ALA A 24 2.55 -12.84 -4.73
N GLN A 25 1.79 -12.10 -3.90
CA GLN A 25 0.40 -11.77 -4.20
C GLN A 25 0.27 -10.72 -5.30
N VAL A 26 1.08 -9.66 -5.23
CA VAL A 26 1.10 -8.60 -6.24
C VAL A 26 1.45 -9.14 -7.63
N ILE A 27 2.46 -10.02 -7.73
CA ILE A 27 2.86 -10.67 -8.98
C ILE A 27 1.73 -11.53 -9.57
N ARG A 28 0.83 -12.05 -8.73
CA ARG A 28 -0.36 -12.80 -9.16
C ARG A 28 -1.56 -11.89 -9.46
N GLU A 29 -1.36 -10.58 -9.40
CA GLU A 29 -2.40 -9.56 -9.57
C GLU A 29 -3.59 -9.74 -8.61
N GLU A 30 -3.33 -10.35 -7.44
CA GLU A 30 -4.35 -10.56 -6.42
C GLU A 30 -4.47 -9.32 -5.53
N PRO A 31 -5.70 -8.83 -5.26
CA PRO A 31 -5.88 -7.70 -4.37
C PRO A 31 -5.51 -8.09 -2.93
N LEU A 32 -4.93 -7.13 -2.19
CA LEU A 32 -4.41 -7.34 -0.85
C LEU A 32 -4.60 -6.10 0.01
N ILE A 33 -5.07 -6.29 1.25
CA ILE A 33 -5.08 -5.25 2.27
C ILE A 33 -3.89 -5.47 3.20
N LEU A 34 -3.01 -4.47 3.30
CA LEU A 34 -1.94 -4.41 4.28
C LEU A 34 -2.42 -3.63 5.50
N LEU A 35 -2.48 -4.29 6.64
CA LEU A 35 -2.81 -3.67 7.93
C LEU A 35 -1.51 -3.17 8.56
N MET A 36 -1.45 -1.85 8.80
CA MET A 36 -0.27 -1.21 9.36
C MET A 36 -0.30 -1.23 10.89
N PRO A 37 0.85 -1.39 11.56
CA PRO A 37 0.91 -1.30 13.01
C PRO A 37 0.65 0.13 13.48
N ASP A 38 0.33 0.28 14.76
CA ASP A 38 -0.17 1.56 15.29
C ASP A 38 0.83 2.71 15.22
N ASP A 39 2.12 2.38 15.27
CA ASP A 39 3.27 3.28 15.23
C ASP A 39 3.72 3.61 13.80
N PHE A 40 3.13 2.97 12.79
CA PHE A 40 3.44 3.25 11.39
C PHE A 40 2.90 4.61 10.95
N LYS A 41 3.77 5.42 10.36
CA LYS A 41 3.42 6.72 9.78
C LYS A 41 2.81 6.50 8.39
N LEU A 42 1.49 6.58 8.30
CA LEU A 42 0.73 6.33 7.06
C LEU A 42 0.37 7.63 6.29
N SER A 43 0.63 8.79 6.89
CA SER A 43 0.32 10.08 6.27
C SER A 43 1.20 10.32 5.04
N ILE A 44 0.56 10.53 3.89
CA ILE A 44 1.21 10.89 2.63
C ILE A 44 0.59 12.16 2.06
N ASP A 45 1.34 12.87 1.23
CA ASP A 45 0.80 13.98 0.44
C ASP A 45 0.06 13.41 -0.79
N ALA A 46 -1.20 13.80 -0.95
CA ALA A 46 -2.06 13.28 -2.00
C ALA A 46 -1.64 13.74 -3.41
N GLU A 47 -1.16 14.97 -3.54
CA GLU A 47 -0.75 15.55 -4.83
C GLU A 47 0.56 14.92 -5.29
N ASP A 48 1.56 14.86 -4.41
CA ASP A 48 2.86 14.23 -4.69
C ASP A 48 2.72 12.74 -5.02
N CYS A 49 1.73 12.06 -4.42
CA CYS A 49 1.46 10.65 -4.66
C CYS A 49 0.47 10.39 -5.81
N GLY A 50 -0.02 11.45 -6.47
CA GLY A 50 -0.98 11.34 -7.57
C GLY A 50 -2.28 10.64 -7.17
N CYS A 51 -2.69 10.80 -5.92
CA CYS A 51 -3.91 10.23 -5.36
C CYS A 51 -5.12 11.09 -5.70
N ARG A 52 -6.30 10.47 -5.70
CA ARG A 52 -7.60 11.16 -5.68
C ARG A 52 -8.19 11.09 -4.26
N PRO A 53 -8.33 12.21 -3.53
CA PRO A 53 -8.99 12.20 -2.23
C PRO A 53 -10.49 11.89 -2.35
N ASP A 54 -11.00 11.02 -1.50
CA ASP A 54 -12.43 10.70 -1.38
C ASP A 54 -12.77 10.22 0.03
N SER A 55 -13.69 10.92 0.71
CA SER A 55 -14.34 10.44 1.94
C SER A 55 -13.37 9.93 3.03
N GLY A 56 -12.25 10.62 3.24
CA GLY A 56 -11.22 10.25 4.24
C GLY A 56 -10.16 9.26 3.75
N MET A 57 -10.28 8.79 2.51
CA MET A 57 -9.31 7.93 1.83
C MET A 57 -8.59 8.67 0.71
N LEU A 58 -7.41 8.17 0.36
CA LEU A 58 -6.68 8.56 -0.85
C LEU A 58 -6.76 7.39 -1.83
N LEU A 59 -7.39 7.60 -2.97
CA LEU A 59 -7.70 6.54 -3.92
C LEU A 59 -6.77 6.56 -5.13
N GLU A 60 -6.58 5.40 -5.74
CA GLU A 60 -5.90 5.22 -7.04
C GLU A 60 -4.50 5.84 -7.11
N CYS A 61 -3.81 5.89 -5.98
CA CYS A 61 -2.50 6.50 -5.85
C CYS A 61 -1.44 5.82 -6.72
N GLN A 62 -0.38 6.56 -7.04
CA GLN A 62 0.78 6.01 -7.74
C GLN A 62 1.61 5.12 -6.80
N PRO A 63 1.75 3.81 -7.07
CA PRO A 63 2.34 2.88 -6.12
C PRO A 63 3.77 3.25 -5.70
N GLN A 64 4.60 3.66 -6.66
CA GLN A 64 5.98 4.05 -6.39
C GLN A 64 6.08 5.28 -5.49
N ALA A 65 5.26 6.31 -5.75
CA ALA A 65 5.29 7.54 -4.97
C ALA A 65 4.82 7.31 -3.54
N VAL A 66 3.72 6.57 -3.37
CA VAL A 66 3.21 6.18 -2.04
C VAL A 66 4.26 5.40 -1.27
N MET A 67 4.77 4.32 -1.85
CA MET A 67 5.71 3.45 -1.14
C MET A 67 7.04 4.16 -0.85
N ALA A 68 7.50 5.08 -1.71
CA ALA A 68 8.69 5.89 -1.45
C ALA A 68 8.49 6.89 -0.30
N ALA A 69 7.33 7.55 -0.23
CA ALA A 69 7.00 8.43 0.89
C ALA A 69 6.96 7.63 2.21
N LEU A 70 6.27 6.48 2.21
CA LEU A 70 6.17 5.62 3.39
C LEU A 70 7.51 5.02 3.79
N ALA A 71 8.35 4.61 2.83
CA ALA A 71 9.70 4.11 3.07
C ALA A 71 10.55 5.12 3.82
N ARG A 72 10.55 6.37 3.35
CA ARG A 72 11.31 7.46 3.95
C ARG A 72 10.83 7.79 5.35
N ASP A 73 9.53 7.88 5.56
CA ASP A 73 8.97 8.37 6.82
C ASP A 73 9.04 7.34 7.95
N ASN A 74 9.10 6.05 7.58
CA ASN A 74 9.19 4.92 8.51
C ASN A 74 10.60 4.28 8.59
N ASP A 75 11.57 4.76 7.81
CA ASP A 75 12.91 4.16 7.69
C ASP A 75 12.87 2.68 7.24
N ILE A 76 12.05 2.41 6.22
CA ILE A 76 11.85 1.06 5.65
C ILE A 76 12.11 1.12 4.14
N PRO A 77 13.37 1.10 3.70
CA PRO A 77 13.72 1.24 2.28
C PRO A 77 13.13 0.13 1.40
N ASP A 78 12.86 -1.06 1.96
CA ASP A 78 12.31 -2.21 1.25
C ASP A 78 10.89 -1.98 0.70
N LEU A 79 10.15 -0.99 1.21
CA LEU A 79 8.84 -0.60 0.66
C LEU A 79 8.96 -0.12 -0.79
N ASN A 80 10.09 0.50 -1.17
CA ASN A 80 10.32 0.95 -2.55
C ASN A 80 10.21 -0.22 -3.55
N GLU A 81 10.76 -1.38 -3.20
CA GLU A 81 10.73 -2.56 -4.06
C GLU A 81 9.30 -3.11 -4.20
N ILE A 82 8.47 -2.98 -3.15
CA ILE A 82 7.04 -3.29 -3.25
C ILE A 82 6.35 -2.33 -4.21
N GLY A 83 6.63 -1.03 -4.12
CA GLY A 83 6.09 -0.01 -5.02
C GLY A 83 6.39 -0.31 -6.50
N ASP A 84 7.61 -0.73 -6.80
CA ASP A 84 8.01 -1.18 -8.14
C ASP A 84 7.23 -2.41 -8.58
N THR A 85 7.08 -3.40 -7.70
CA THR A 85 6.34 -4.64 -7.98
C THR A 85 4.87 -4.35 -8.30
N ILE A 86 4.22 -3.47 -7.51
CA ILE A 86 2.82 -3.08 -7.72
C ILE A 86 2.65 -2.37 -9.05
N LYS A 87 3.55 -1.43 -9.38
CA LYS A 87 3.52 -0.74 -10.67
C LYS A 87 3.71 -1.70 -11.85
N MET A 88 4.66 -2.64 -11.75
CA MET A 88 4.91 -3.62 -12.81
C MET A 88 3.69 -4.53 -13.04
N ALA A 89 2.95 -4.87 -11.99
CA ALA A 89 1.70 -5.61 -12.06
C ALA A 89 0.50 -4.76 -12.53
N GLY A 90 0.69 -3.47 -12.82
CA GLY A 90 -0.39 -2.57 -13.27
C GLY A 90 -1.41 -2.19 -12.19
N LEU A 91 -1.13 -2.53 -10.92
CA LEU A 91 -2.02 -2.32 -9.80
C LEU A 91 -1.92 -0.88 -9.25
N LYS A 92 -2.92 -0.51 -8.45
CA LYS A 92 -3.08 0.74 -7.72
C LYS A 92 -3.01 0.53 -6.22
N VAL A 93 -2.87 1.64 -5.51
CA VAL A 93 -2.89 1.66 -4.05
C VAL A 93 -3.93 2.68 -3.58
N ASP A 94 -4.85 2.25 -2.73
CA ASP A 94 -5.63 3.16 -1.88
C ASP A 94 -5.00 3.24 -0.49
N VAL A 95 -5.06 4.41 0.13
CA VAL A 95 -4.60 4.67 1.48
C VAL A 95 -5.80 5.04 2.36
N ASP A 96 -6.03 4.25 3.40
CA ASP A 96 -7.02 4.51 4.43
C ASP A 96 -6.29 4.82 5.74
N ASN A 97 -6.14 6.12 6.00
CA ASN A 97 -5.46 6.63 7.19
C ASN A 97 -6.22 6.32 8.47
N GLU A 98 -7.56 6.40 8.46
CA GLU A 98 -8.38 6.12 9.63
C GLU A 98 -8.36 4.63 9.98
N GLY A 99 -8.45 3.77 8.96
CA GLY A 99 -8.39 2.31 9.09
C GLY A 99 -6.97 1.73 9.19
N LYS A 100 -5.94 2.59 9.19
CA LYS A 100 -4.50 2.22 9.21
C LYS A 100 -4.15 1.10 8.23
N ARG A 101 -4.54 1.26 6.96
CA ARG A 101 -4.35 0.21 5.96
C ARG A 101 -4.02 0.76 4.57
N LEU A 102 -3.22 -0.01 3.83
CA LEU A 102 -3.04 0.13 2.40
C LEU A 102 -3.86 -0.94 1.69
N ILE A 103 -4.46 -0.59 0.57
CA ILE A 103 -5.27 -1.50 -0.23
C ILE A 103 -4.67 -1.55 -1.62
N ILE A 104 -4.15 -2.71 -2.01
CA ILE A 104 -3.55 -2.94 -3.31
C ILE A 104 -4.59 -3.66 -4.18
N HIS A 105 -4.85 -3.15 -5.38
CA HIS A 105 -5.90 -3.68 -6.26
C HIS A 105 -5.69 -3.25 -7.71
N ASP A 106 -6.47 -3.82 -8.64
CA ASP A 106 -6.53 -3.42 -10.05
C ASP A 106 -7.16 -2.05 -10.26
#